data_AF-A0A816TWG3-F1
#
_entry.id   AF-A0A816TWG3-F1
#
_cell.length_a   1.000
_cell.length_b   1.000
_cell.length_c   1.000
_cell.angle_alpha   90.00
_cell.angle_beta   90.00
_cell.angle_gamma   90.00
#
_symmetry.space_group_name_H-M   'P 1'
#
loop_
_entity.id
_entity.type
_entity.pdbx_description
1 polymer ?
#
loop_
_entity_poly.entity_id
_entity_poly.type
_entity_poly.pdbx_seq_one_letter_code
_entity_poly.pdbx_strand_id
1 'polypeptide(L)'
;MKNKELDLVEKEQNLIDQRKILQEDLENTSKMLNEGNSRLEKEQNLIDQRKILQEDLENTSKMLNEGNSRLGATVTTKNFAGVEKAQLLIGGAKKKLDVLKTQLGDNSDQINQLRKKIEKMNEKMVQKEHKICELITL
;
A
#
# COMPACT_ATOMS: atom_id res chain seq x y z
N MET A 1 -56.78 -25.33 15.16
CA MET A 1 -55.95 -24.42 15.99
C MET A 1 -54.48 -24.86 15.99
N LYS A 2 -54.15 -26.12 16.30
CA LYS A 2 -52.76 -26.64 16.30
C LYS A 2 -51.91 -26.33 15.05
N ASN A 3 -52.46 -26.37 13.84
CA ASN A 3 -51.67 -26.08 12.63
C ASN A 3 -51.25 -24.60 12.49
N LYS A 4 -52.04 -23.66 13.04
CA LYS A 4 -51.67 -22.22 13.00
C LYS A 4 -50.55 -21.88 13.99
N GLU A 5 -50.50 -22.56 15.14
CA GLU A 5 -49.41 -22.42 16.11
C GLU A 5 -48.11 -23.00 15.54
N LEU A 6 -48.17 -24.14 14.85
CA LEU A 6 -47.01 -24.74 14.19
C LEU A 6 -46.41 -23.81 13.12
N ASP A 7 -47.26 -23.23 12.25
CA ASP A 7 -46.84 -22.26 11.21
C ASP A 7 -46.22 -20.99 11.80
N LEU A 8 -46.69 -20.54 12.97
CA LEU A 8 -46.16 -19.36 13.64
C LEU A 8 -44.77 -19.62 14.22
N VAL A 9 -44.58 -20.78 14.88
CA VAL A 9 -43.28 -21.20 15.43
C VAL A 9 -42.25 -21.35 14.32
N GLU A 10 -42.62 -21.93 13.18
CA GLU A 10 -41.71 -22.08 12.04
C GLU A 10 -41.33 -20.72 11.42
N LYS A 11 -42.26 -19.78 11.34
CA LYS A 11 -41.97 -18.40 10.90
C LYS A 11 -41.07 -17.64 11.89
N GLU A 12 -41.31 -17.78 13.18
CA GLU A 12 -40.47 -17.15 14.22
C GLU A 12 -39.04 -17.70 14.18
N GLN A 13 -38.88 -19.02 14.03
CA GLN A 13 -37.57 -19.65 13.91
C GLN A 13 -36.82 -19.17 12.65
N ASN A 14 -37.50 -19.10 11.51
CA ASN A 14 -36.92 -18.56 10.27
C ASN A 14 -36.46 -17.10 10.44
N LEU A 15 -37.24 -16.26 11.13
CA LEU A 15 -36.83 -14.87 11.41
C LEU A 15 -35.62 -14.78 12.33
N ILE A 16 -35.52 -15.66 13.34
CA ILE A 16 -34.36 -15.73 14.24
C ILE A 16 -33.10 -16.12 13.47
N ASP A 17 -33.20 -17.10 12.58
CA ASP A 17 -32.05 -17.57 11.79
C ASP A 17 -31.61 -16.52 10.77
N GLN A 18 -32.55 -15.83 10.12
CA GLN A 18 -32.24 -14.67 9.27
C GLN A 18 -31.54 -13.54 10.04
N ARG A 19 -31.99 -13.22 11.26
CA ARG A 19 -31.36 -12.20 12.11
C ARG A 19 -29.93 -12.57 12.48
N LYS A 20 -29.66 -13.84 12.82
CA LYS A 20 -28.31 -14.31 13.12
C LYS A 20 -27.38 -14.14 11.92
N ILE A 21 -27.83 -14.55 10.73
CA ILE A 21 -27.06 -14.40 9.49
C ILE A 21 -26.74 -12.92 9.21
N LEU A 22 -27.74 -12.04 9.31
CA LEU A 22 -27.55 -10.59 9.12
C LEU A 22 -26.57 -9.98 10.13
N GLN A 23 -26.62 -10.43 11.38
CA GLN A 23 -25.72 -9.94 12.43
C GLN A 23 -24.28 -10.39 12.18
N GLU A 24 -24.07 -11.63 11.77
CA GLU A 24 -22.76 -12.15 11.37
C GLU A 24 -22.22 -11.43 10.12
N ASP A 25 -23.06 -11.18 9.13
CA ASP A 25 -22.68 -10.44 7.92
C ASP A 25 -22.30 -8.99 8.21
N LEU A 26 -23.01 -8.32 9.12
CA LEU A 26 -22.68 -6.97 9.58
C LEU A 26 -21.32 -6.94 10.26
N GLU A 27 -21.05 -7.87 11.18
CA GLU A 27 -19.77 -7.96 11.88
C GLU A 27 -18.60 -8.22 10.91
N ASN A 28 -18.81 -9.13 9.96
CA ASN A 28 -17.82 -9.42 8.91
C ASN A 28 -17.55 -8.21 8.01
N THR A 29 -18.59 -7.46 7.66
CA THR A 29 -18.46 -6.24 6.86
C THR A 29 -17.69 -5.14 7.63
N SER A 30 -17.98 -4.96 8.92
CA SER A 30 -17.23 -4.03 9.77
C SER A 30 -15.75 -4.42 9.89
N LYS A 31 -15.43 -5.71 10.01
CA LYS A 31 -14.04 -6.20 10.02
C LYS A 31 -13.33 -5.89 8.70
N MET A 32 -13.97 -6.17 7.56
CA MET A 32 -13.42 -5.86 6.24
C MET A 32 -13.16 -4.36 6.05
N LEU A 33 -14.09 -3.50 6.47
CA LEU A 33 -13.92 -2.04 6.39
C LEU A 33 -12.71 -1.57 7.22
N ASN A 34 -12.57 -2.08 8.44
CA ASN A 34 -11.45 -1.74 9.32
C ASN A 34 -10.10 -2.20 8.74
N GLU A 35 -10.04 -3.42 8.19
CA GLU A 35 -8.86 -3.90 7.48
C GLU A 35 -8.52 -3.03 6.26
N GLY A 36 -9.53 -2.57 5.53
CA GLY A 36 -9.39 -1.66 4.40
C GLY A 36 -8.77 -0.34 4.79
N ASN A 37 -9.32 0.30 5.83
CA ASN A 37 -8.81 1.56 6.36
C ASN A 37 -7.35 1.42 6.82
N SER A 38 -7.01 0.34 7.53
CA SER A 38 -5.63 0.07 7.94
C SER A 38 -4.67 -0.10 6.75
N ARG A 39 -5.12 -0.72 5.65
CA ARG A 39 -4.32 -0.87 4.43
C ARG A 39 -4.13 0.47 3.71
N LEU A 40 -5.16 1.31 3.66
CA LEU A 40 -5.08 2.66 3.09
C LEU A 40 -4.11 3.54 3.88
N GLU A 41 -4.16 3.50 5.21
CA GLU A 41 -3.19 4.20 6.07
C GLU A 41 -1.77 3.72 5.81
N LYS A 42 -1.57 2.39 5.68
CA LYS A 42 -0.27 1.83 5.33
C LYS A 42 0.21 2.25 3.94
N GLU A 43 -0.68 2.30 2.95
CA GLU A 43 -0.36 2.79 1.61
C GLU A 43 0.09 4.26 1.67
N GLN A 44 -0.63 5.10 2.41
CA GLN A 44 -0.29 6.51 2.57
C GLN A 44 1.10 6.68 3.21
N ASN A 45 1.40 5.91 4.26
CA ASN A 45 2.73 5.91 4.89
C ASN A 45 3.84 5.53 3.91
N LEU A 46 3.61 4.54 3.04
CA LEU A 46 4.58 4.16 2.02
C LEU A 46 4.77 5.25 0.95
N ILE A 47 3.68 5.94 0.56
CA ILE A 47 3.74 7.07 -0.38
C ILE A 47 4.57 8.21 0.21
N ASP A 48 4.42 8.52 1.49
CA ASP A 48 5.20 9.58 2.13
C ASP A 48 6.67 9.21 2.30
N GLN A 49 6.97 7.95 2.64
CA GLN A 49 8.35 7.43 2.61
C GLN A 49 8.95 7.51 1.20
N ARG A 50 8.16 7.22 0.16
CA ARG A 50 8.62 7.32 -1.23
C ARG A 50 9.03 8.73 -1.60
N LYS A 51 8.31 9.76 -1.16
CA LYS A 51 8.66 11.17 -1.41
C LYS A 51 10.04 11.49 -0.82
N ILE A 52 10.29 11.08 0.42
CA ILE A 52 11.57 11.27 1.10
C ILE A 52 12.70 10.56 0.32
N LEU A 53 12.48 9.30 -0.08
CA LEU A 53 13.45 8.55 -0.89
C LEU A 53 13.73 9.21 -2.25
N GLN A 54 12.73 9.84 -2.87
CA GLN A 54 12.90 10.59 -4.13
C GLN A 54 13.74 11.85 -3.94
N GLU A 55 13.51 12.61 -2.86
CA GLU A 55 14.34 13.78 -2.51
C GLU A 55 15.79 13.37 -2.25
N ASP A 56 16.00 12.29 -1.50
CA ASP A 56 17.34 11.74 -1.25
C ASP A 56 18.03 11.27 -2.52
N LEU A 57 17.29 10.67 -3.47
CA LEU A 57 17.81 10.25 -4.76
C LEU A 57 18.27 11.45 -5.60
N GLU A 58 17.49 12.54 -5.61
CA GLU A 58 17.83 13.77 -6.30
C GLU A 58 19.09 14.41 -5.69
N ASN A 59 19.14 14.52 -4.37
CA ASN A 59 20.29 15.06 -3.65
C ASN A 59 21.56 14.25 -3.90
N THR A 60 21.45 12.92 -3.86
CA THR A 60 22.58 12.02 -4.12
C THR A 60 23.02 12.11 -5.59
N SER A 61 22.10 12.32 -6.53
CA SER A 61 22.42 12.53 -7.95
C SER A 61 23.17 13.85 -8.16
N LYS A 62 22.78 14.93 -7.46
CA LYS A 62 23.53 16.20 -7.45
C LYS A 62 24.94 16.01 -6.90
N MET A 63 25.11 15.26 -5.80
CA MET A 63 26.43 14.94 -5.25
C MET A 63 27.32 14.16 -6.24
N LEU A 64 26.73 13.22 -6.99
CA LEU A 64 27.45 12.49 -8.03
C LEU A 64 27.92 13.44 -9.15
N ASN A 65 27.06 14.35 -9.59
CA ASN A 65 27.40 15.35 -10.60
C ASN A 65 28.49 16.31 -10.12
N GLU A 66 28.39 16.79 -8.87
CA GLU A 66 29.42 17.59 -8.19
C GLU A 66 30.77 16.85 -8.18
N GLY A 67 30.77 15.57 -7.79
CA GLY A 67 31.94 14.72 -7.80
C GLY A 67 32.58 14.59 -9.18
N ASN A 68 31.77 14.35 -10.23
CA ASN A 68 32.24 14.26 -11.61
C ASN A 68 32.85 15.58 -12.10
N SER A 69 32.23 16.72 -11.79
CA SER A 69 32.77 18.05 -12.14
C SER A 69 34.11 18.31 -11.46
N ARG A 70 34.23 18.00 -10.17
CA ARG A 70 35.50 18.11 -9.42
C ARG A 70 36.57 17.18 -9.97
N LEU A 71 36.20 15.96 -10.37
CA LEU A 71 37.14 15.03 -10.99
C LEU A 71 37.68 15.61 -12.30
N GLY A 72 36.81 16.14 -13.16
CA GLY A 72 37.23 16.79 -14.41
C GLY A 72 38.23 17.93 -14.19
N ALA A 73 37.94 18.83 -13.25
CA ALA A 73 38.81 19.97 -12.93
C ALA A 73 40.16 19.58 -12.29
N THR A 74 40.18 18.52 -11.50
CA THR A 74 41.42 18.07 -10.83
C THR A 74 42.32 17.28 -11.76
N VAL A 75 41.74 16.53 -12.70
CA VAL A 75 42.49 15.83 -13.77
C VAL A 75 43.19 16.84 -14.69
N THR A 76 42.49 17.91 -15.11
CA THR A 76 43.08 18.94 -15.99
C THR A 76 44.23 19.69 -15.31
N THR A 77 44.14 19.93 -14.01
CA THR A 77 45.17 20.59 -13.20
C THR A 77 46.24 19.63 -12.65
N LYS A 78 46.18 18.33 -13.00
CA LYS A 78 47.07 17.27 -12.49
C LYS A 78 47.17 17.22 -10.96
N ASN A 79 46.10 17.60 -10.26
CA ASN A 79 46.01 17.58 -8.81
C ASN A 79 45.56 16.20 -8.32
N PHE A 80 46.51 15.30 -8.06
CA PHE A 80 46.25 13.92 -7.65
C PHE A 80 45.43 13.80 -6.35
N ALA A 81 45.70 14.65 -5.36
CA ALA A 81 44.93 14.66 -4.11
C ALA A 81 43.47 15.10 -4.33
N GLY A 82 43.23 15.98 -5.31
CA GLY A 82 41.89 16.36 -5.75
C GLY A 82 41.16 15.23 -6.46
N VAL A 83 41.87 14.47 -7.29
CA VAL A 83 41.34 13.29 -8.00
C VAL A 83 40.84 12.24 -7.02
N GLU A 84 41.66 11.89 -6.01
CA GLU A 84 41.28 10.89 -5.01
C GLU A 84 40.03 11.29 -4.23
N LYS A 85 39.94 12.55 -3.78
CA LYS A 85 38.76 13.08 -3.07
C LYS A 85 37.51 13.05 -3.95
N ALA A 86 37.63 13.42 -5.23
CA ALA A 86 36.51 13.40 -6.17
C ALA A 86 36.03 11.98 -6.44
N GLN A 87 36.95 11.02 -6.62
CA GLN A 87 36.63 9.61 -6.80
C GLN A 87 35.93 9.01 -5.57
N LEU A 88 36.37 9.35 -4.36
CA LEU A 88 35.72 8.91 -3.13
C LEU A 88 34.27 9.41 -3.04
N LEU A 89 34.04 10.69 -3.37
CA LEU A 89 32.71 11.29 -3.41
C LEU A 89 31.80 10.60 -4.44
N ILE A 90 32.31 10.39 -5.67
CA ILE A 90 31.61 9.66 -6.74
C ILE A 90 31.25 8.24 -6.31
N GLY A 91 32.21 7.52 -5.72
CA GLY A 91 32.03 6.14 -5.27
C GLY A 91 30.97 6.03 -4.17
N GLY A 92 31.01 6.94 -3.18
CA GLY A 92 29.99 7.01 -2.13
C GLY A 92 28.60 7.34 -2.67
N ALA A 93 28.50 8.33 -3.55
CA ALA A 93 27.24 8.73 -4.17
C ALA A 93 26.64 7.60 -5.02
N LYS A 94 27.44 6.90 -5.84
CA LYS A 94 26.98 5.74 -6.63
C LYS A 94 26.38 4.65 -5.75
N LYS A 95 27.08 4.23 -4.69
CA LYS A 95 26.57 3.23 -3.75
C LYS A 95 25.25 3.65 -3.12
N LYS A 96 25.15 4.91 -2.69
CA LYS A 96 23.91 5.44 -2.12
C LYS A 96 22.76 5.48 -3.14
N LEU A 97 23.03 5.85 -4.40
CA LEU A 97 22.03 5.81 -5.48
C LEU A 97 21.50 4.40 -5.72
N ASP A 98 22.37 3.39 -5.73
CA ASP A 98 21.94 2.00 -5.94
C ASP A 98 21.01 1.54 -4.81
N VAL A 99 21.36 1.83 -3.55
CA VAL A 99 20.51 1.55 -2.39
C VAL A 99 19.16 2.25 -2.49
N LEU A 100 19.14 3.55 -2.80
CA LEU A 100 17.91 4.33 -2.92
C LEU A 100 17.01 3.84 -4.05
N LYS A 101 17.59 3.42 -5.19
CA LYS A 101 16.83 2.83 -6.30
C LYS A 101 16.18 1.51 -5.90
N THR A 102 16.89 0.64 -5.19
CA THR A 102 16.32 -0.61 -4.67
C THR A 102 15.19 -0.32 -3.70
N GLN A 103 15.40 0.58 -2.73
CA GLN A 103 14.36 0.97 -1.76
C GLN A 103 13.11 1.57 -2.42
N LEU A 104 13.27 2.39 -3.46
CA LEU A 104 12.16 2.91 -4.25
C LEU A 104 11.41 1.81 -5.01
N GLY A 105 12.13 0.83 -5.57
CA GLY A 105 11.54 -0.35 -6.20
C GLY A 105 10.70 -1.16 -5.22
N ASP A 106 11.29 -1.53 -4.09
CA ASP A 106 10.63 -2.30 -3.02
C ASP A 106 9.39 -1.57 -2.48
N ASN A 107 9.51 -0.25 -2.26
CA ASN A 107 8.39 0.58 -1.82
C ASN A 107 7.25 0.59 -2.85
N SER A 108 7.58 0.72 -4.14
CA SER A 108 6.61 0.71 -5.21
C SER A 108 5.90 -0.65 -5.32
N ASP A 109 6.62 -1.75 -5.11
CA ASP A 109 6.05 -3.10 -5.09
C ASP A 109 5.11 -3.29 -3.89
N GLN A 110 5.47 -2.79 -2.71
CA GLN A 110 4.60 -2.83 -1.53
C GLN A 110 3.30 -2.06 -1.73
N ILE A 111 3.37 -0.85 -2.31
CA ILE A 111 2.18 -0.06 -2.66
C ILE A 111 1.29 -0.84 -3.63
N ASN A 112 1.87 -1.41 -4.69
CA ASN A 112 1.12 -2.18 -5.68
C ASN A 112 0.44 -3.42 -5.06
N GLN A 113 1.12 -4.10 -4.13
CA GLN A 113 0.53 -5.23 -3.42
C GLN A 113 -0.64 -4.82 -2.51
N LEU A 114 -0.53 -3.67 -1.83
CA LEU A 114 -1.63 -3.13 -1.01
C LEU A 114 -2.82 -2.75 -1.88
N ARG A 115 -2.61 -2.08 -3.01
CA ARG A 115 -3.68 -1.73 -3.95
C ARG A 115 -4.45 -2.95 -4.46
N LYS A 116 -3.74 -3.98 -4.91
CA LYS A 116 -4.37 -5.26 -5.32
C LYS A 116 -5.19 -5.89 -4.19
N LYS A 117 -4.71 -5.76 -2.95
CA LYS A 117 -5.39 -6.27 -1.75
C LYS A 117 -6.63 -5.47 -1.40
N ILE A 118 -6.61 -4.15 -1.61
CA ILE A 118 -7.75 -3.25 -1.41
C ILE A 118 -8.80 -3.50 -2.49
N GLU A 119 -8.39 -3.61 -3.76
CA GLU A 119 -9.26 -3.88 -4.90
C GLU A 119 -10.05 -5.18 -4.72
N LYS A 120 -9.38 -6.30 -4.41
CA LYS A 120 -10.05 -7.58 -4.11
C LYS A 120 -11.06 -7.52 -2.97
N MET A 121 -10.82 -6.66 -2.00
CA MET A 121 -11.71 -6.48 -0.87
C MET A 121 -12.91 -5.61 -1.26
N ASN A 122 -12.70 -4.56 -2.06
CA ASN A 122 -13.79 -3.77 -2.65
C ASN A 122 -14.70 -4.63 -3.54
N GLU A 123 -14.14 -5.51 -4.37
CA GLU A 123 -14.92 -6.46 -5.17
C GLU A 123 -15.84 -7.34 -4.29
N LYS A 124 -15.30 -7.86 -3.17
CA LYS A 124 -16.08 -8.65 -2.21
C LYS A 124 -17.18 -7.83 -1.52
N MET A 125 -16.92 -6.56 -1.20
CA MET A 125 -17.93 -5.68 -0.62
C MET A 125 -19.05 -5.39 -1.63
N VAL A 126 -18.71 -5.06 -2.88
CA VAL A 126 -19.69 -4.84 -3.95
C VAL A 126 -20.54 -6.09 -4.20
N GLN A 127 -19.94 -7.28 -4.19
CA GLN A 127 -20.70 -8.54 -4.30
C GLN A 127 -21.67 -8.74 -3.13
N LYS A 128 -21.26 -8.41 -1.90
CA LYS A 128 -22.13 -8.46 -0.73
C LYS A 128 -23.28 -7.45 -0.84
N GLU A 129 -22.99 -6.21 -1.24
CA GLU A 129 -24.01 -5.17 -1.47
C GLU A 129 -25.04 -5.62 -2.52
N HIS A 130 -24.58 -6.17 -3.64
CA HIS A 130 -25.46 -6.67 -4.69
C HIS A 130 -26.40 -7.78 -4.18
N LYS A 131 -25.85 -8.74 -3.42
CA LYS A 131 -26.64 -9.83 -2.82
C LYS A 131 -27.67 -9.33 -1.80
N ILE A 132 -27.33 -8.28 -1.04
CA ILE A 132 -28.29 -7.62 -0.14
C ILE A 132 -29.41 -6.95 -0.94
N CYS A 133 -29.08 -6.24 -2.02
CA CYS A 133 -30.07 -5.63 -2.89
C CYS A 133 -31.03 -6.66 -3.52
N GLU A 134 -30.52 -7.81 -3.98
CA GLU A 134 -31.36 -8.91 -4.48
C GLU A 134 -32.34 -9.42 -3.42
N LEU A 135 -31.89 -9.56 -2.16
CA LEU A 135 -32.72 -10.03 -1.05
C LEU A 135 -33.80 -9.04 -0.60
N ILE A 136 -33.57 -7.73 -0.79
CA ILE A 136 -34.55 -6.68 -0.41
C ILE A 136 -35.59 -6.43 -1.52
N THR A 137 -35.28 -6.80 -2.77
CA THR A 137 -36.15 -6.55 -3.93
C THR A 137 -37.16 -7.69 -4.19
N LEU A 138 -37.01 -8.83 -3.51
CA LEU A 138 -37.93 -9.98 -3.53
C LEU A 138 -38.95 -9.91 -2.38
#